data_AF-A0A522XF46-F1
#
_entry.id   AF-A0A522XF46-F1
#
_cell.length_a   1.000
_cell.length_b   1.000
_cell.length_c   1.000
_cell.angle_alpha   90.00
_cell.angle_beta   90.00
_cell.angle_gamma   90.00
#
_symmetry.space_group_name_H-M   'P 1'
#
loop_
_entity.id
_entity.type
_entity.pdbx_description
1 polymer ?
#
loop_
_entity_poly.entity_id
_entity_poly.type
_entity_poly.pdbx_seq_one_letter_code
_entity_poly.pdbx_strand_id
1 'polypeptide(L)'
;MAYRDDSFYPSCQKCPETCFPQDLSGLAYNSCKGDRRSSNLQILHLNWLPVGSNCSHHQGYPQPNQQPPTQHPLGNSLNIASTLVIWEGCNLLTQRQDIPWTWQAGRWTYCKPVKRGRGELQFWLTGDQGQETTASDITQFDIRAACLHLIYAAQATQLAQPWQETFSLSDRDLAAYVGLQRRRDLNQQDKINLLERLVQQVSRLSVAIRWLQQGDIPAFEEAEHPLWELVDRQDHQTPGFTVTIRPGLWARHFLNPHGQQQGQGFYQTTSIERDWIELAFRNWQQHPGMVRSLFWLIFKLRFGRQSPLRVSTLMTIAYGPAKLDRAEGDRDTRKRLIRTFERDLELLAEAGLTPQFDPKTYPLDIRPLWAKLQALPDDDDPGSFWMSQSESDRALLDFAPRGKWKRLKKARFCGFSSSPVTHQ
;
A
#
# COMPACT_ATOMS: atom_id res chain seq x y z
N MET A 1 27.01 -29.84 -45.56
CA MET A 1 26.64 -28.47 -45.13
C MET A 1 25.20 -28.51 -44.64
N ALA A 2 24.95 -27.85 -43.50
CA ALA A 2 23.69 -27.74 -42.74
C ALA A 2 23.26 -28.99 -41.93
N TYR A 3 23.41 -28.84 -40.61
CA TYR A 3 22.93 -29.73 -39.54
C TYR A 3 21.42 -29.54 -39.33
N ARG A 4 20.73 -30.65 -39.03
CA ARG A 4 19.40 -30.69 -38.41
C ARG A 4 19.53 -30.43 -36.91
N ASP A 5 18.54 -29.74 -36.34
CA ASP A 5 18.23 -29.89 -34.92
C ASP A 5 16.71 -29.80 -34.71
N ASP A 6 16.16 -30.88 -34.17
CA ASP A 6 14.79 -31.01 -33.69
C ASP A 6 14.75 -30.50 -32.24
N SER A 7 13.84 -29.59 -31.92
CA SER A 7 13.38 -29.47 -30.53
C SER A 7 11.90 -29.11 -30.43
N PHE A 8 11.19 -30.07 -29.86
CA PHE A 8 9.81 -30.03 -29.38
C PHE A 8 9.63 -28.95 -28.30
N TYR A 9 8.57 -28.14 -28.42
CA TYR A 9 7.90 -27.50 -27.29
C TYR A 9 6.38 -27.60 -27.49
N PRO A 10 5.61 -28.10 -26.51
CA PRO A 10 4.16 -28.15 -26.60
C PRO A 10 3.55 -26.78 -26.32
N SER A 11 2.60 -26.39 -27.17
CA SER A 11 1.74 -25.23 -27.07
C SER A 11 0.92 -25.22 -25.78
N CYS A 12 1.12 -24.23 -24.91
CA CYS A 12 0.19 -23.93 -23.83
C CYS A 12 -0.82 -22.87 -24.31
N GLN A 13 -1.95 -23.34 -24.85
CA GLN A 13 -3.15 -22.53 -25.05
C GLN A 13 -3.91 -22.44 -23.72
N LYS A 14 -3.90 -21.26 -23.07
CA LYS A 14 -4.98 -20.63 -22.27
C LYS A 14 -4.41 -19.54 -21.35
N CYS A 15 -4.38 -18.30 -21.83
CA CYS A 15 -4.40 -17.06 -21.03
C CYS A 15 -4.73 -15.87 -21.97
N PRO A 16 -5.98 -15.35 -22.02
CA PRO A 16 -6.26 -14.13 -22.77
C PRO A 16 -6.50 -12.96 -21.80
N GLU A 17 -5.45 -12.44 -21.14
CA GLU A 17 -5.55 -11.19 -20.35
C GLU A 17 -4.30 -10.26 -20.46
N THR A 18 -3.54 -10.33 -21.56
CA THR A 18 -2.41 -9.41 -21.83
C THR A 18 -2.61 -8.54 -23.07
N CYS A 19 -3.84 -8.08 -23.32
CA CYS A 19 -4.11 -7.03 -24.31
C CYS A 19 -4.75 -5.83 -23.62
N PHE A 20 -3.92 -4.87 -23.18
CA PHE A 20 -4.35 -3.50 -22.91
C PHE A 20 -3.87 -2.61 -24.06
N PRO A 21 -4.69 -1.69 -24.58
CA PRO A 21 -4.34 -0.89 -25.75
C PRO A 21 -3.18 0.07 -25.45
N GLN A 22 -2.19 0.08 -26.34
CA GLN A 22 -0.99 0.92 -26.29
C GLN A 22 -1.21 2.34 -26.85
N ASP A 23 -2.45 2.82 -26.96
CA ASP A 23 -2.73 4.08 -27.65
C ASP A 23 -3.25 5.16 -26.69
N LEU A 24 -2.34 6.06 -26.30
CA LEU A 24 -2.60 7.24 -25.45
C LEU A 24 -2.67 8.54 -26.27
N SER A 25 -2.85 8.46 -27.59
CA SER A 25 -2.85 9.64 -28.48
C SER A 25 -4.15 10.48 -28.46
N GLY A 26 -5.16 10.13 -27.64
CA GLY A 26 -6.51 10.69 -27.75
C GLY A 26 -7.00 11.65 -26.65
N LEU A 27 -6.22 11.98 -25.63
CA LEU A 27 -6.70 12.80 -24.50
C LEU A 27 -5.88 14.09 -24.35
N ALA A 28 -6.15 15.04 -25.25
CA ALA A 28 -5.70 16.42 -25.10
C ALA A 28 -6.88 17.39 -25.15
N TYR A 29 -6.76 18.43 -24.32
CA TYR A 29 -7.57 19.64 -24.20
C TYR A 29 -8.93 19.51 -23.50
N ASN A 30 -8.93 19.88 -22.21
CA ASN A 30 -9.84 20.91 -21.75
C ASN A 30 -9.23 21.77 -20.64
N SER A 31 -9.24 23.07 -20.90
CA SER A 31 -8.74 24.16 -20.09
C SER A 31 -9.51 24.31 -18.78
N CYS A 32 -8.81 24.77 -17.74
CA CYS A 32 -9.37 25.21 -16.47
C CYS A 32 -10.43 26.32 -16.67
N LYS A 33 -11.70 25.95 -16.77
CA LYS A 33 -12.84 26.80 -16.44
C LYS A 33 -14.02 25.92 -16.06
N GLY A 34 -14.64 26.25 -14.92
CA GLY A 34 -15.58 25.39 -14.22
C GLY A 34 -16.78 24.98 -15.05
N ASP A 35 -16.96 23.67 -15.21
CA ASP A 35 -18.15 23.10 -15.81
C ASP A 35 -18.90 22.25 -14.79
N ARG A 36 -20.09 22.73 -14.43
CA ARG A 36 -21.02 22.11 -13.47
C ARG A 36 -21.77 20.98 -14.16
N ARG A 37 -21.11 19.85 -14.45
CA ARG A 37 -21.78 18.60 -14.89
C ARG A 37 -20.84 17.37 -14.79
N SER A 38 -20.23 17.17 -13.63
CA SER A 38 -19.40 15.97 -13.33
C SER A 38 -19.74 15.39 -11.95
N SER A 39 -21.01 15.07 -11.74
CA SER A 39 -21.48 14.37 -10.53
C SER A 39 -21.17 12.87 -10.64
N ASN A 40 -19.91 12.48 -10.34
CA ASN A 40 -19.54 11.15 -9.80
C ASN A 40 -18.01 10.97 -9.55
N LEU A 41 -17.16 11.97 -9.81
CA LEU A 41 -15.70 11.91 -9.58
C LEU A 41 -15.24 12.25 -8.15
N GLN A 42 -16.15 12.45 -7.18
CA GLN A 42 -15.79 12.87 -5.82
C GLN A 42 -15.26 11.76 -4.89
N ILE A 43 -15.07 10.52 -5.36
CA ILE A 43 -15.00 9.35 -4.45
C ILE A 43 -13.58 9.02 -3.93
N LEU A 44 -12.51 9.63 -4.45
CA LEU A 44 -11.14 9.42 -3.94
C LEU A 44 -10.61 10.53 -3.03
N HIS A 45 -11.42 11.55 -2.72
CA HIS A 45 -11.11 12.47 -1.62
C HIS A 45 -11.33 11.74 -0.29
N LEU A 46 -10.29 11.04 0.17
CA LEU A 46 -10.20 10.46 1.52
C LEU A 46 -10.18 11.59 2.55
N ASN A 47 -11.36 12.16 2.80
CA ASN A 47 -11.66 13.16 3.82
C ASN A 47 -11.48 12.63 5.26
N TRP A 48 -10.72 11.54 5.47
CA TRP A 48 -10.59 10.80 6.73
C TRP A 48 -9.21 10.81 7.39
N LEU A 49 -8.13 11.19 6.71
CA LEU A 49 -6.80 11.44 7.32
C LEU A 49 -6.78 12.70 8.21
N PRO A 50 -6.89 12.65 9.55
CA PRO A 50 -6.75 13.86 10.34
C PRO A 50 -5.37 14.46 10.07
N VAL A 51 -5.43 15.73 9.71
CA VAL A 51 -4.30 16.62 9.65
C VAL A 51 -4.05 17.03 11.11
N GLY A 52 -2.98 16.51 11.72
CA GLY A 52 -2.55 16.85 13.06
C GLY A 52 -3.55 16.51 14.16
N SER A 53 -3.55 15.26 14.63
CA SER A 53 -3.89 15.00 16.04
C SER A 53 -2.69 14.25 16.59
N ASN A 54 -2.01 14.87 17.55
CA ASN A 54 -0.84 14.33 18.25
C ASN A 54 -1.26 13.09 19.05
N CYS A 55 -1.38 11.96 18.36
CA CYS A 55 -1.54 10.66 18.98
C CYS A 55 -0.26 9.89 18.72
N SER A 56 0.71 10.04 19.63
CA SER A 56 1.84 9.13 19.77
C SER A 56 1.55 8.24 20.98
N HIS A 57 1.58 6.92 20.79
CA HIS A 57 1.81 6.02 21.90
C HIS A 57 3.29 6.15 22.28
N HIS A 58 3.57 6.59 23.49
CA HIS A 58 4.93 6.72 24.01
C HIS A 58 5.60 5.34 24.06
N GLN A 59 6.52 5.08 23.11
CA GLN A 59 7.60 4.13 23.31
C GLN A 59 8.94 4.88 23.13
N GLY A 60 9.88 4.55 24.01
CA GLY A 60 11.04 5.35 24.44
C GLY A 60 11.83 6.08 23.35
N TYR A 61 12.27 7.29 23.71
CA TYR A 61 13.34 8.00 23.02
C TYR A 61 14.63 7.18 23.06
N PRO A 62 15.40 7.09 21.96
CA PRO A 62 16.80 6.69 22.04
C PRO A 62 17.57 7.73 22.86
N GLN A 63 18.37 7.29 23.83
CA GLN A 63 19.20 8.19 24.62
C GLN A 63 20.41 8.69 23.80
N PRO A 64 20.79 9.98 23.93
CA PRO A 64 21.76 10.64 23.04
C PRO A 64 23.24 10.27 23.26
N ASN A 65 23.55 9.21 24.03
CA ASN A 65 24.93 8.88 24.44
C ASN A 65 25.45 7.51 23.95
N GLN A 66 24.94 7.00 22.84
CA GLN A 66 25.47 5.77 22.23
C GLN A 66 26.22 6.09 20.94
N GLN A 67 27.39 5.47 20.79
CA GLN A 67 28.26 5.45 19.60
C GLN A 67 27.45 5.28 18.29
N PRO A 68 28.00 5.69 17.12
CA PRO A 68 27.27 5.63 15.85
C PRO A 68 26.63 4.25 15.68
N PRO A 69 25.32 4.18 15.38
CA PRO A 69 24.58 2.93 15.51
C PRO A 69 25.11 1.94 14.49
N THR A 70 25.70 0.84 14.96
CA THR A 70 25.66 -0.41 14.21
C THR A 70 24.19 -0.71 13.96
N GLN A 71 23.75 -0.52 12.71
CA GLN A 71 22.36 -0.71 12.28
C GLN A 71 21.92 -2.13 12.67
N HIS A 72 21.02 -2.23 13.65
CA HIS A 72 20.49 -3.51 14.09
C HIS A 72 19.45 -4.00 13.07
N PRO A 73 19.36 -5.32 12.81
CA PRO A 73 18.31 -5.87 11.98
C PRO A 73 16.94 -5.51 12.57
N LEU A 74 15.99 -5.10 11.72
CA LEU A 74 14.64 -4.77 12.17
C LEU A 74 13.99 -5.97 12.86
N GLY A 75 13.33 -5.72 14.00
CA GLY A 75 12.52 -6.72 14.71
C GLY A 75 11.25 -7.12 13.96
N ASN A 76 10.45 -7.99 14.56
CA ASN A 76 9.18 -8.43 13.98
C ASN A 76 8.15 -7.30 13.94
N SER A 77 8.15 -6.42 14.95
CA SER A 77 7.36 -5.19 14.95
C SER A 77 8.22 -4.01 14.47
N LEU A 78 7.73 -3.29 13.47
CA LEU A 78 8.40 -2.19 12.80
C LEU A 78 7.70 -0.88 13.12
N ASN A 79 8.40 0.04 13.77
CA ASN A 79 7.96 1.43 13.83
C ASN A 79 8.29 2.09 12.50
N ILE A 80 7.27 2.59 11.78
CA ILE A 80 7.42 3.27 10.50
C ILE A 80 7.01 4.73 10.60
N ALA A 81 7.66 5.58 9.82
CA ALA A 81 7.15 6.90 9.50
C ALA A 81 5.79 6.75 8.80
N SER A 82 4.83 7.53 9.25
CA SER A 82 3.40 7.26 9.06
C SER A 82 2.66 8.54 8.69
N THR A 83 3.41 9.39 7.99
CA THR A 83 3.07 10.74 7.57
C THR A 83 2.22 10.69 6.29
N LEU A 84 1.55 11.80 5.94
CA LEU A 84 0.81 11.87 4.66
C LEU A 84 1.76 11.68 3.46
N VAL A 85 3.00 12.15 3.55
CA VAL A 85 4.00 12.00 2.50
C VAL A 85 4.34 10.52 2.27
N ILE A 86 4.55 9.76 3.35
CA ILE A 86 4.81 8.32 3.27
C ILE A 86 3.58 7.56 2.77
N TRP A 87 2.37 7.90 3.22
CA TRP A 87 1.14 7.33 2.69
C TRP A 87 1.08 7.48 1.17
N GLU A 88 1.20 8.72 0.67
CA GLU A 88 1.01 8.98 -0.75
C GLU A 88 2.10 8.32 -1.59
N GLY A 89 3.33 8.17 -1.06
CA GLY A 89 4.35 7.32 -1.66
C GLY A 89 3.88 5.87 -1.86
N CYS A 90 3.25 5.24 -0.86
CA CYS A 90 2.66 3.91 -1.02
C CYS A 90 1.56 3.89 -2.09
N ASN A 91 0.67 4.89 -2.12
CA ASN A 91 -0.38 4.97 -3.14
C ASN A 91 0.24 5.01 -4.54
N LEU A 92 1.22 5.89 -4.77
CA LEU A 92 1.88 6.08 -6.06
C LEU A 92 2.51 4.78 -6.57
N LEU A 93 3.26 4.10 -5.71
CA LEU A 93 3.95 2.85 -6.05
C LEU A 93 2.99 1.68 -6.28
N THR A 94 1.80 1.68 -5.66
CA THR A 94 0.86 0.55 -5.76
C THR A 94 -0.27 0.71 -6.75
N GLN A 95 -0.73 1.94 -6.97
CA GLN A 95 -1.87 2.24 -7.84
C GLN A 95 -1.43 2.69 -9.24
N ARG A 96 -0.19 3.19 -9.40
CA ARG A 96 0.40 3.50 -10.71
C ARG A 96 -0.51 4.44 -11.51
N GLN A 97 -0.98 3.99 -12.67
CA GLN A 97 -1.92 4.69 -13.57
C GLN A 97 -3.35 4.85 -13.02
N ASP A 98 -3.73 4.12 -11.96
CA ASP A 98 -5.06 4.23 -11.36
C ASP A 98 -5.22 5.54 -10.55
N ILE A 99 -4.13 6.30 -10.36
CA ILE A 99 -4.09 7.63 -9.74
C ILE A 99 -4.21 8.73 -10.82
N PRO A 100 -4.86 9.88 -10.52
CA PRO A 100 -5.02 10.98 -11.46
C PRO A 100 -3.70 11.76 -11.67
N TRP A 101 -2.77 11.17 -12.42
CA TRP A 101 -1.59 11.87 -12.92
C TRP A 101 -2.00 12.94 -13.93
N THR A 102 -1.33 14.09 -13.87
CA THR A 102 -1.55 15.19 -14.81
C THR A 102 -0.22 15.59 -15.44
N TRP A 103 -0.22 15.89 -16.74
CA TRP A 103 0.95 16.42 -17.42
C TRP A 103 1.03 17.93 -17.17
N GLN A 104 2.04 18.38 -16.43
CA GLN A 104 2.24 19.78 -16.08
C GLN A 104 3.71 20.15 -16.20
N ALA A 105 4.01 21.30 -16.83
CA ALA A 105 5.36 21.84 -16.98
C ALA A 105 6.39 20.81 -17.51
N GLY A 106 6.01 19.98 -18.49
CA GLY A 106 6.90 19.00 -19.12
C GLY A 106 7.13 17.72 -18.31
N ARG A 107 6.35 17.47 -17.25
CA ARG A 107 6.46 16.24 -16.45
C ARG A 107 5.11 15.72 -15.94
N TRP A 108 5.07 14.43 -15.66
CA TRP A 108 3.92 13.82 -14.98
C TRP A 108 3.94 14.18 -13.49
N THR A 109 2.87 14.84 -13.05
CA THR A 109 2.70 15.34 -11.69
C THR A 109 1.40 14.83 -11.08
N TYR A 110 1.49 14.35 -9.84
CA TYR A 110 0.34 14.05 -8.98
C TYR A 110 0.26 15.06 -7.85
N CYS A 111 -0.88 15.75 -7.74
CA CYS A 111 -1.13 16.71 -6.67
C CYS A 111 -2.11 16.12 -5.65
N LYS A 112 -1.73 16.14 -4.37
CA LYS A 112 -2.58 15.78 -3.25
C LYS A 112 -2.84 16.99 -2.37
N PRO A 113 -4.05 17.59 -2.40
CA PRO A 113 -4.40 18.64 -1.46
C PRO A 113 -4.42 18.11 -0.02
N VAL A 114 -3.81 18.87 0.88
CA VAL A 114 -3.93 18.65 2.32
C VAL A 114 -5.32 19.09 2.75
N LYS A 115 -5.96 18.34 3.64
CA LYS A 115 -7.38 18.55 3.96
C LYS A 115 -7.73 19.98 4.34
N ARG A 116 -8.96 20.36 4.03
CA ARG A 116 -9.53 21.69 4.30
C ARG A 116 -8.71 22.82 3.65
N GLY A 117 -8.05 22.52 2.52
CA GLY A 117 -7.20 23.47 1.80
C GLY A 117 -5.96 23.90 2.59
N ARG A 118 -5.51 23.11 3.57
CA ARG A 118 -4.38 23.47 4.45
C ARG A 118 -3.02 23.18 3.85
N GLY A 119 -2.90 23.28 2.53
CA GLY A 119 -1.68 22.98 1.80
C GLY A 119 -1.88 21.97 0.68
N GLU A 120 -0.77 21.54 0.11
CA GLU A 120 -0.69 20.62 -1.02
C GLU A 120 0.64 19.85 -0.98
N LEU A 121 0.59 18.58 -1.37
CA LEU A 121 1.76 17.79 -1.72
C LEU A 121 1.76 17.62 -3.23
N GLN A 122 2.92 17.78 -3.86
CA GLN A 122 3.10 17.52 -5.28
C GLN A 122 4.18 16.46 -5.44
N PHE A 123 3.89 15.43 -6.24
CA PHE A 123 4.80 14.34 -6.52
C PHE A 123 5.04 14.21 -8.01
N TRP A 124 6.24 13.83 -8.39
CA TRP A 124 6.61 13.50 -9.77
C TRP A 124 7.74 12.48 -9.77
N LEU A 125 8.01 11.95 -10.96
CA LEU A 125 9.14 11.05 -11.20
C LEU A 125 10.34 11.85 -11.66
N THR A 126 11.49 11.60 -11.06
CA THR A 126 12.78 12.02 -11.60
C THR A 126 13.25 10.98 -12.63
N GLY A 127 13.67 11.48 -13.79
CA GLY A 127 14.33 10.66 -14.80
C GLY A 127 15.82 10.52 -14.49
N ASP A 128 16.46 9.53 -15.09
CA ASP A 128 17.90 9.40 -15.02
C ASP A 128 18.56 10.51 -15.85
N GLN A 129 19.49 11.25 -15.24
CA GLN A 129 20.37 12.24 -15.88
C GLN A 129 19.73 13.03 -17.04
N GLY A 130 18.68 13.80 -16.75
CA GLY A 130 18.09 14.73 -17.73
C GLY A 130 17.15 14.09 -18.76
N GLN A 131 16.84 12.79 -18.67
CA GLN A 131 15.76 12.20 -19.43
C GLN A 131 14.39 12.63 -18.90
N GLU A 132 13.48 12.99 -19.81
CA GLU A 132 12.08 13.23 -19.49
C GLU A 132 11.40 11.93 -19.07
N THR A 133 10.56 12.00 -18.04
CA THR A 133 9.79 10.84 -17.59
C THR A 133 8.57 10.63 -18.47
N THR A 134 8.40 9.40 -18.90
CA THR A 134 7.33 8.99 -19.82
C THR A 134 6.13 8.45 -19.05
N ALA A 135 4.97 8.38 -19.71
CA ALA A 135 3.80 7.71 -19.13
C ALA A 135 4.09 6.21 -18.84
N SER A 136 4.96 5.58 -19.63
CA SER A 136 5.41 4.21 -19.41
C SER A 136 6.19 4.02 -18.11
N ASP A 137 6.93 5.02 -17.64
CA ASP A 137 7.63 4.92 -16.35
C ASP A 137 6.64 4.69 -15.20
N ILE A 138 5.48 5.34 -15.26
CA ILE A 138 4.42 5.19 -14.24
C ILE A 138 3.82 3.78 -14.29
N THR A 139 3.58 3.24 -15.48
CA THR A 139 2.95 1.91 -15.62
C THR A 139 3.90 0.77 -15.22
N GLN A 140 5.21 0.99 -15.35
CA GLN A 140 6.28 0.04 -15.03
C GLN A 140 6.61 -0.08 -13.55
N PHE A 141 6.07 0.79 -12.68
CA PHE A 141 6.25 0.63 -11.24
C PHE A 141 5.93 -0.78 -10.79
N ASP A 142 6.73 -1.36 -9.90
CA ASP A 142 6.43 -2.64 -9.29
C ASP A 142 5.73 -2.38 -7.95
N ILE A 143 4.63 -3.10 -7.67
CA ILE A 143 3.90 -2.91 -6.39
C ILE A 143 4.82 -3.19 -5.20
N ARG A 144 5.81 -4.08 -5.38
CA ARG A 144 6.80 -4.41 -4.36
C ARG A 144 7.72 -3.24 -3.99
N ALA A 145 7.84 -2.21 -4.82
CA ALA A 145 8.60 -1.01 -4.48
C ALA A 145 8.00 -0.32 -3.23
N ALA A 146 6.68 -0.39 -3.04
CA ALA A 146 6.04 0.11 -1.83
C ALA A 146 6.47 -0.65 -0.56
N CYS A 147 6.93 -1.90 -0.67
CA CYS A 147 7.51 -2.64 0.47
C CYS A 147 8.85 -2.03 0.89
N LEU A 148 9.72 -1.70 -0.07
CA LEU A 148 11.00 -1.02 0.20
C LEU A 148 10.76 0.39 0.77
N HIS A 149 9.79 1.12 0.23
CA HIS A 149 9.37 2.41 0.76
C HIS A 149 8.95 2.34 2.25
N LEU A 150 8.23 1.29 2.66
CA LEU A 150 7.90 1.06 4.08
C LEU A 150 9.12 0.66 4.92
N ILE A 151 10.04 -0.13 4.37
CA ILE A 151 11.31 -0.46 5.05
C ILE A 151 12.13 0.80 5.28
N TYR A 152 12.22 1.70 4.28
CA TYR A 152 12.92 2.99 4.40
C TYR A 152 12.23 3.88 5.43
N ALA A 153 10.90 3.91 5.43
CA ALA A 153 10.11 4.58 6.47
C ALA A 153 10.38 4.01 7.87
N ALA A 154 10.68 2.71 8.00
CA ALA A 154 11.09 2.10 9.26
C ALA A 154 12.49 2.54 9.69
N GLN A 155 13.47 2.44 8.78
CA GLN A 155 14.86 2.81 9.03
C GLN A 155 14.99 4.29 9.42
N ALA A 156 14.25 5.17 8.74
CA ALA A 156 14.24 6.60 9.04
C ALA A 156 13.81 6.92 10.49
N THR A 157 12.97 6.08 11.13
CA THR A 157 12.53 6.29 12.52
C THR A 157 13.60 5.98 13.56
N GLN A 158 14.66 5.27 13.16
CA GLN A 158 15.79 4.93 14.04
C GLN A 158 16.86 6.02 14.05
N LEU A 159 16.78 7.01 13.16
CA LEU A 159 17.71 8.14 13.08
C LEU A 159 17.29 9.25 14.05
N ALA A 160 18.27 9.94 14.64
CA ALA A 160 18.01 11.04 15.56
C ALA A 160 17.56 12.31 14.80
N GLN A 161 18.18 12.56 13.65
CA GLN A 161 17.92 13.66 12.73
C GLN A 161 17.83 13.11 11.30
N PRO A 162 16.69 12.50 10.92
CA PRO A 162 16.55 11.79 9.65
C PRO A 162 16.78 12.65 8.39
N TRP A 163 16.69 13.99 8.50
CA TRP A 163 16.94 14.91 7.39
C TRP A 163 18.43 15.27 7.18
N GLN A 164 19.33 14.83 8.07
CA GLN A 164 20.78 15.04 7.96
C GLN A 164 21.53 13.71 7.84
N GLU A 165 21.01 12.68 8.50
CA GLU A 165 21.64 11.36 8.59
C GLU A 165 21.26 10.45 7.42
N THR A 166 22.06 9.41 7.24
CA THR A 166 21.81 8.34 6.25
C THR A 166 21.70 7.00 6.96
N PHE A 167 21.07 6.04 6.29
CA PHE A 167 21.12 4.63 6.68
C PHE A 167 21.56 3.78 5.50
N SER A 168 22.11 2.61 5.78
CA SER A 168 22.61 1.69 4.77
C SER A 168 21.85 0.38 4.83
N LEU A 169 21.65 -0.24 3.67
CA LEU A 169 20.97 -1.54 3.55
C LEU A 169 21.70 -2.38 2.52
N SER A 170 22.12 -3.57 2.92
CA SER A 170 22.63 -4.56 1.97
C SER A 170 21.48 -5.27 1.24
N ASP A 171 21.79 -5.87 0.09
CA ASP A 171 20.87 -6.76 -0.61
C ASP A 171 20.37 -7.90 0.29
N ARG A 172 21.21 -8.35 1.23
CA ARG A 172 20.86 -9.39 2.21
C ARG A 172 19.82 -8.90 3.21
N ASP A 173 19.97 -7.68 3.71
CA ASP A 173 19.01 -7.06 4.64
C ASP A 173 17.65 -6.88 3.95
N LEU A 174 17.67 -6.31 2.73
CA LEU A 174 16.48 -6.13 1.91
C LEU A 174 15.80 -7.47 1.63
N ALA A 175 16.57 -8.49 1.22
CA ALA A 175 16.04 -9.83 0.95
C ALA A 175 15.45 -10.48 2.20
N ALA A 176 16.02 -10.23 3.38
CA ALA A 176 15.47 -10.71 4.64
C ALA A 176 14.13 -10.02 4.94
N TYR A 177 14.06 -8.68 4.91
CA TYR A 177 12.85 -7.93 5.27
C TYR A 177 11.63 -8.26 4.41
N VAL A 178 11.84 -8.59 3.13
CA VAL A 178 10.74 -8.93 2.21
C VAL A 178 10.52 -10.45 2.04
N GLY A 179 11.26 -11.27 2.77
CA GLY A 179 11.16 -12.74 2.70
C GLY A 179 11.69 -13.36 1.39
N LEU A 180 12.47 -12.62 0.60
CA LEU A 180 12.99 -13.07 -0.71
C LEU A 180 13.95 -14.25 -0.58
N GLN A 181 14.60 -14.42 0.58
CA GLN A 181 15.47 -15.56 0.85
C GLN A 181 14.73 -16.91 0.76
N ARG A 182 13.44 -16.94 1.11
CA ARG A 182 12.62 -18.16 1.11
C ARG A 182 12.21 -18.60 -0.30
N ARG A 183 12.34 -17.73 -1.31
CA ARG A 183 12.02 -18.05 -2.71
C ARG A 183 13.11 -18.92 -3.33
N ARG A 184 12.71 -20.10 -3.80
CA ARG A 184 13.58 -21.08 -4.48
C ARG A 184 13.48 -21.04 -6.00
N ASP A 185 12.50 -20.31 -6.52
CA ASP A 185 12.22 -20.20 -7.95
C ASP A 185 13.04 -19.10 -8.66
N LEU A 186 13.75 -18.26 -7.89
CA LEU A 186 14.69 -17.27 -8.40
C LEU A 186 16.11 -17.64 -8.00
N ASN A 187 17.06 -17.52 -8.93
CA ASN A 187 18.48 -17.64 -8.62
C ASN A 187 18.98 -16.37 -7.88
N GLN A 188 20.21 -16.41 -7.36
CA GLN A 188 20.76 -15.29 -6.59
C GLN A 188 20.86 -13.99 -7.41
N GLN A 189 21.24 -14.07 -8.68
CA GLN A 189 21.37 -12.90 -9.55
C GLN A 189 20.00 -12.27 -9.82
N ASP A 190 18.96 -13.06 -10.05
CA ASP A 190 17.60 -12.59 -10.26
C ASP A 190 17.04 -11.88 -9.03
N LYS A 191 17.37 -12.37 -7.83
CA LYS A 191 17.02 -11.72 -6.56
C LYS A 191 17.68 -10.34 -6.45
N ILE A 192 18.97 -10.25 -6.77
CA ILE A 192 19.74 -9.00 -6.72
C ILE A 192 19.19 -8.01 -7.76
N ASN A 193 19.04 -8.43 -9.02
CA ASN A 193 18.49 -7.61 -10.11
C ASN A 193 17.08 -7.10 -9.80
N LEU A 194 16.26 -7.92 -9.12
CA LEU A 194 14.95 -7.50 -8.63
C LEU A 194 15.09 -6.39 -7.59
N LEU A 195 15.87 -6.61 -6.53
CA LEU A 195 16.04 -5.63 -5.45
C LEU A 195 16.60 -4.32 -5.97
N GLU A 196 17.61 -4.37 -6.84
CA GLU A 196 18.18 -3.19 -7.51
C GLU A 196 17.12 -2.36 -8.23
N ARG A 197 16.28 -3.02 -9.04
CA ARG A 197 15.20 -2.33 -9.75
C ARG A 197 14.20 -1.69 -8.79
N LEU A 198 13.87 -2.35 -7.68
CA LEU A 198 12.95 -1.82 -6.68
C LEU A 198 13.57 -0.61 -5.95
N VAL A 199 14.86 -0.66 -5.61
CA VAL A 199 15.57 0.49 -5.00
C VAL A 199 15.53 1.71 -5.94
N GLN A 200 15.82 1.49 -7.22
CA GLN A 200 15.76 2.56 -8.22
C GLN A 200 14.35 3.16 -8.32
N GLN A 201 13.31 2.33 -8.38
CA GLN A 201 11.93 2.82 -8.45
C GLN A 201 11.52 3.67 -7.25
N VAL A 202 11.93 3.30 -6.04
CA VAL A 202 11.62 4.08 -4.83
C VAL A 202 12.38 5.42 -4.82
N SER A 203 13.62 5.41 -5.28
CA SER A 203 14.52 6.58 -5.26
C SER A 203 14.19 7.63 -6.35
N ARG A 204 13.41 7.25 -7.37
CA ARG A 204 12.92 8.15 -8.43
C ARG A 204 11.73 9.02 -8.02
N LEU A 205 11.16 8.81 -6.83
CA LEU A 205 10.05 9.64 -6.35
C LEU A 205 10.59 10.94 -5.74
N SER A 206 10.07 12.06 -6.22
CA SER A 206 10.34 13.38 -5.66
C SER A 206 9.04 14.04 -5.17
N VAL A 207 9.20 14.98 -4.24
CA VAL A 207 8.09 15.67 -3.60
C VAL A 207 8.40 17.16 -3.41
N ALA A 208 7.39 18.00 -3.56
CA ALA A 208 7.33 19.35 -2.98
C ALA A 208 6.17 19.44 -2.02
N ILE A 209 6.35 20.24 -0.97
CA ILE A 209 5.43 20.30 0.15
C ILE A 209 5.09 21.76 0.39
N ARG A 210 3.81 22.08 0.30
CA ARG A 210 3.28 23.33 0.81
C ARG A 210 2.37 23.02 1.97
N TRP A 211 2.74 23.43 3.16
CA TRP A 211 1.99 23.14 4.38
C TRP A 211 1.54 24.44 5.03
N LEU A 212 0.23 24.65 5.12
CA LEU A 212 -0.30 25.80 5.85
C LEU A 212 -0.32 25.51 7.34
N GLN A 213 -0.37 26.56 8.15
CA GLN A 213 -0.35 26.48 9.61
C GLN A 213 -1.44 25.54 10.14
N GLN A 214 -1.08 24.70 11.11
CA GLN A 214 -1.96 23.69 11.69
C GLN A 214 -1.75 23.55 13.19
N GLY A 215 -2.70 24.09 13.96
CA GLY A 215 -2.52 24.20 15.41
C GLY A 215 -1.31 25.09 15.70
N ASP A 216 -0.43 24.63 16.57
CA ASP A 216 0.78 25.36 16.97
C ASP A 216 1.93 25.23 15.96
N ILE A 217 1.80 24.33 14.98
CA ILE A 217 2.85 24.10 13.99
C ILE A 217 2.77 25.16 12.89
N PRO A 218 3.85 25.94 12.68
CA PRO A 218 3.87 27.02 11.70
C PRO A 218 3.70 26.50 10.27
N ALA A 219 3.30 27.40 9.37
CA ALA A 219 3.32 27.11 7.95
C ALA A 219 4.76 26.92 7.47
N PHE A 220 4.96 26.00 6.53
CA PHE A 220 6.26 25.75 5.91
C PHE A 220 6.07 25.35 4.45
N GLU A 221 7.13 25.56 3.67
CA GLU A 221 7.20 25.14 2.28
C GLU A 221 8.56 24.51 2.06
N GLU A 222 8.56 23.33 1.44
CA GLU A 222 9.75 22.65 0.99
C GLU A 222 9.68 22.55 -0.52
N ALA A 223 10.71 23.10 -1.18
CA ALA A 223 10.89 22.97 -2.61
C ALA A 223 11.06 21.50 -3.01
N GLU A 224 11.12 21.26 -4.31
CA GLU A 224 11.40 19.95 -4.90
C GLU A 224 12.63 19.27 -4.27
N HIS A 225 12.43 18.07 -3.74
CA HIS A 225 13.50 17.21 -3.23
C HIS A 225 13.13 15.72 -3.39
N PRO A 226 14.11 14.81 -3.41
CA PRO A 226 13.85 13.37 -3.40
C PRO A 226 13.06 12.96 -2.16
N LEU A 227 12.09 12.07 -2.33
CA LEU A 227 11.41 11.42 -1.21
C LEU A 227 12.40 10.56 -0.42
N TRP A 228 13.22 9.82 -1.15
CA TRP A 228 14.36 9.05 -0.69
C TRP A 228 15.53 9.31 -1.65
N GLU A 229 16.62 9.86 -1.14
CA GLU A 229 17.82 10.10 -1.93
C GLU A 229 18.72 8.86 -1.83
N LEU A 230 19.03 8.25 -2.98
CA LEU A 230 20.07 7.24 -3.09
C LEU A 230 21.43 7.96 -3.13
N VAL A 231 22.08 8.06 -1.98
CA VAL A 231 23.34 8.81 -1.80
C VAL A 231 24.52 8.06 -2.38
N ASP A 232 24.58 6.76 -2.13
CA ASP A 232 25.68 5.91 -2.58
C ASP A 232 25.18 4.49 -2.84
N ARG A 233 25.85 3.82 -3.77
CA ARG A 233 25.67 2.40 -4.06
C ARG A 233 27.04 1.77 -4.24
N GLN A 234 27.31 0.75 -3.44
CA GLN A 234 28.54 -0.02 -3.49
C GLN A 234 28.22 -1.43 -3.97
N ASP A 235 28.73 -1.79 -5.14
CA ASP A 235 28.67 -3.16 -5.63
C ASP A 235 29.84 -3.97 -5.04
N HIS A 236 29.54 -5.18 -4.55
CA HIS A 236 30.54 -6.04 -3.92
C HIS A 236 31.21 -6.96 -4.97
N GLN A 237 32.42 -7.43 -4.68
CA GLN A 237 33.15 -8.39 -5.55
C GLN A 237 32.43 -9.75 -5.69
N THR A 238 31.60 -10.10 -4.71
CA THR A 238 30.62 -11.19 -4.78
C THR A 238 29.27 -10.58 -5.15
N PRO A 239 28.42 -11.25 -5.95
CA PRO A 239 27.17 -10.66 -6.41
C PRO A 239 26.34 -10.17 -5.22
N GLY A 240 26.10 -8.86 -5.16
CA GLY A 240 25.44 -8.17 -4.06
C GLY A 240 25.76 -6.68 -4.09
N PHE A 241 24.99 -5.91 -3.32
CA PHE A 241 25.19 -4.46 -3.23
C PHE A 241 24.81 -3.95 -1.85
N THR A 242 25.38 -2.82 -1.47
CA THR A 242 24.90 -2.00 -0.34
C THR A 242 24.49 -0.64 -0.87
N VAL A 243 23.30 -0.19 -0.48
CA VAL A 243 22.81 1.15 -0.78
C VAL A 243 22.79 2.01 0.47
N THR A 244 23.15 3.28 0.32
CA THR A 244 23.05 4.29 1.36
C THR A 244 21.96 5.27 0.97
N ILE A 245 20.96 5.41 1.83
CA ILE A 245 19.75 6.20 1.59
C ILE A 245 19.71 7.35 2.59
N ARG A 246 19.36 8.54 2.11
CA ARG A 246 18.99 9.69 2.94
C ARG A 246 17.48 9.94 2.83
N PRO A 247 16.74 10.03 3.95
CA PRO A 247 15.39 10.56 3.94
C PRO A 247 15.34 11.99 3.40
N GLY A 248 14.33 12.31 2.59
CA GLY A 248 14.13 13.66 2.09
C GLY A 248 13.83 14.70 3.19
N LEU A 249 13.84 15.99 2.80
CA LEU A 249 13.59 17.13 3.71
C LEU A 249 12.23 17.07 4.41
N TRP A 250 11.24 16.34 3.86
CA TRP A 250 9.99 16.02 4.54
C TRP A 250 10.18 15.50 5.97
N ALA A 251 11.26 14.75 6.23
CA ALA A 251 11.51 14.14 7.53
C ALA A 251 11.77 15.17 8.63
N ARG A 252 12.30 16.36 8.29
CA ARG A 252 12.47 17.48 9.22
C ARG A 252 11.16 17.96 9.82
N HIS A 253 10.08 17.87 9.06
CA HIS A 253 8.78 18.38 9.46
C HIS A 253 7.88 17.29 10.02
N PHE A 254 8.03 16.05 9.58
CA PHE A 254 7.09 14.98 9.95
C PHE A 254 7.68 13.86 10.81
N LEU A 255 9.00 13.86 11.00
CA LEU A 255 9.73 12.88 11.79
C LEU A 255 10.74 13.57 12.73
N ASN A 256 10.31 14.64 13.41
CA ASN A 256 11.14 15.43 14.31
C ASN A 256 10.61 15.42 15.75
N PRO A 257 11.12 14.52 16.61
CA PRO A 257 10.67 14.41 18.00
C PRO A 257 10.87 15.72 18.79
N HIS A 258 12.04 16.35 18.66
CA HIS A 258 12.36 17.61 19.34
C HIS A 258 11.50 18.76 18.83
N GLY A 259 11.31 18.84 17.52
CA GLY A 259 10.42 19.81 16.88
C GLY A 259 8.98 19.65 17.36
N GLN A 260 8.50 18.42 17.58
CA GLN A 260 7.16 18.21 18.14
C GLN A 260 7.02 18.79 19.55
N GLN A 261 8.02 18.59 20.42
CA GLN A 261 8.01 19.15 21.78
C GLN A 261 8.00 20.68 21.78
N GLN A 262 8.63 21.29 20.78
CA GLN A 262 8.75 22.74 20.62
C GLN A 262 7.63 23.36 19.75
N GLY A 263 6.67 22.56 19.27
CA GLY A 263 5.62 23.03 18.35
C GLY A 263 6.12 23.42 16.95
N GLN A 264 7.33 22.98 16.56
CA GLN A 264 7.98 23.31 15.28
C GLN A 264 7.83 22.21 14.22
N GLY A 265 7.27 21.05 14.57
CA GLY A 265 7.11 19.94 13.64
C GLY A 265 6.21 18.83 14.19
N PHE A 266 6.00 17.80 13.38
CA PHE A 266 5.29 16.59 13.75
C PHE A 266 6.28 15.44 14.00
N TYR A 267 5.83 14.47 14.80
CA TYR A 267 6.44 13.16 14.88
C TYR A 267 5.37 12.10 14.67
N GLN A 268 5.22 11.66 13.42
CA GLN A 268 4.14 10.78 13.00
C GLN A 268 4.66 9.38 12.70
N THR A 269 4.62 8.49 13.70
CA THR A 269 5.01 7.08 13.54
C THR A 269 3.84 6.12 13.84
N THR A 270 3.91 4.89 13.33
CA THR A 270 3.00 3.78 13.69
C THR A 270 3.77 2.48 13.71
N SER A 271 3.33 1.52 14.50
CA SER A 271 3.85 0.15 14.48
C SER A 271 3.10 -0.68 13.42
N ILE A 272 3.84 -1.54 12.70
CA ILE A 272 3.31 -2.57 11.80
C ILE A 272 4.06 -3.89 12.01
N GLU A 273 3.47 -5.01 11.62
CA GLU A 273 4.17 -6.30 11.62
C GLU A 273 5.01 -6.46 10.34
N ARG A 274 6.24 -6.97 10.49
CA ARG A 274 7.13 -7.30 9.37
C ARG A 274 6.48 -8.31 8.42
N ASP A 275 5.72 -9.24 8.94
CA ASP A 275 5.00 -10.25 8.16
C ASP A 275 4.04 -9.63 7.14
N TRP A 276 3.54 -8.41 7.38
CA TRP A 276 2.72 -7.69 6.40
C TRP A 276 3.54 -7.26 5.17
N ILE A 277 4.81 -6.90 5.36
CA ILE A 277 5.72 -6.59 4.25
C ILE A 277 6.01 -7.86 3.44
N GLU A 278 6.30 -8.97 4.11
CA GLU A 278 6.53 -10.26 3.44
C GLU A 278 5.28 -10.75 2.70
N LEU A 279 4.10 -10.62 3.31
CA LEU A 279 2.81 -10.95 2.71
C LEU A 279 2.56 -10.13 1.44
N ALA A 280 2.76 -8.81 1.52
CA ALA A 280 2.60 -7.91 0.40
C ALA A 280 3.57 -8.26 -0.74
N PHE A 281 4.84 -8.47 -0.40
CA PHE A 281 5.87 -8.79 -1.37
C PHE A 281 5.65 -10.15 -2.06
N ARG A 282 5.08 -11.12 -1.34
CA ARG A 282 4.74 -12.46 -1.90
C ARG A 282 3.52 -12.42 -2.82
N ASN A 283 2.48 -11.70 -2.42
CA ASN A 283 1.16 -11.78 -3.07
C ASN A 283 0.87 -10.67 -4.09
N TRP A 284 1.82 -9.76 -4.34
CA TRP A 284 1.62 -8.59 -5.20
C TRP A 284 1.04 -8.89 -6.60
N GLN A 285 1.40 -10.03 -7.21
CA GLN A 285 0.97 -10.38 -8.58
C GLN A 285 -0.41 -11.05 -8.60
N GLN A 286 -0.66 -11.98 -7.67
CA GLN A 286 -1.91 -12.75 -7.62
C GLN A 286 -3.03 -11.97 -6.93
N HIS A 287 -2.69 -11.16 -5.93
CA HIS A 287 -3.61 -10.43 -5.07
C HIS A 287 -3.21 -8.95 -4.91
N PRO A 288 -3.10 -8.17 -6.01
CA PRO A 288 -2.75 -6.75 -5.93
C PRO A 288 -3.78 -5.92 -5.13
N GLY A 289 -5.06 -6.33 -5.16
CA GLY A 289 -6.13 -5.68 -4.39
C GLY A 289 -5.95 -5.83 -2.88
N MET A 290 -5.52 -7.01 -2.43
CA MET A 290 -5.12 -7.25 -1.05
C MET A 290 -3.97 -6.33 -0.65
N VAL A 291 -2.90 -6.25 -1.45
CA VAL A 291 -1.73 -5.41 -1.12
C VAL A 291 -2.08 -3.93 -1.00
N ARG A 292 -2.87 -3.40 -1.94
CA ARG A 292 -3.37 -2.01 -1.88
C ARG A 292 -4.25 -1.78 -0.65
N SER A 293 -5.09 -2.75 -0.30
CA SER A 293 -5.94 -2.70 0.90
C SER A 293 -5.10 -2.72 2.17
N LEU A 294 -4.08 -3.59 2.25
CA LEU A 294 -3.17 -3.71 3.37
C LEU A 294 -2.46 -2.39 3.65
N PHE A 295 -1.82 -1.80 2.64
CA PHE A 295 -1.12 -0.53 2.83
C PHE A 295 -2.09 0.59 3.22
N TRP A 296 -3.27 0.66 2.60
CA TRP A 296 -4.27 1.63 3.01
C TRP A 296 -4.72 1.44 4.47
N LEU A 297 -4.90 0.19 4.90
CA LEU A 297 -5.31 -0.16 6.26
C LEU A 297 -4.23 0.17 7.29
N ILE A 298 -2.94 -0.07 7.00
CA ILE A 298 -1.81 0.31 7.87
C ILE A 298 -1.94 1.75 8.33
N PHE A 299 -2.12 2.68 7.39
CA PHE A 299 -2.23 4.08 7.76
C PHE A 299 -3.62 4.46 8.26
N LYS A 300 -4.69 3.76 7.86
CA LYS A 300 -6.04 4.01 8.38
C LYS A 300 -6.15 3.63 9.86
N LEU A 301 -5.55 2.51 10.26
CA LEU A 301 -5.62 1.95 11.62
C LEU A 301 -4.81 2.75 12.63
N ARG A 302 -3.73 3.43 12.22
CA ARG A 302 -2.98 4.42 13.02
C ARG A 302 -3.90 5.37 13.80
N PHE A 303 -5.02 5.77 13.20
CA PHE A 303 -5.88 6.79 13.79
C PHE A 303 -6.78 6.30 14.92
N GLY A 304 -6.67 5.03 15.36
CA GLY A 304 -7.42 4.46 16.49
C GLY A 304 -8.94 4.50 16.35
N ARG A 305 -9.42 4.96 15.19
CA ARG A 305 -10.83 5.11 14.89
C ARG A 305 -11.26 3.83 14.19
N GLN A 306 -11.92 2.96 14.95
CA GLN A 306 -12.88 1.97 14.48
C GLN A 306 -14.06 2.70 13.76
N SER A 307 -13.74 3.48 12.74
CA SER A 307 -14.73 4.20 11.95
C SER A 307 -15.30 3.22 10.96
N PRO A 308 -16.63 3.05 10.91
CA PRO A 308 -17.24 2.12 9.98
C PRO A 308 -16.78 2.39 8.55
N LEU A 309 -16.19 1.39 7.91
CA LEU A 309 -15.68 1.46 6.55
C LEU A 309 -16.68 0.80 5.61
N ARG A 310 -17.15 1.51 4.58
CA ARG A 310 -17.96 0.88 3.54
C ARG A 310 -17.09 -0.11 2.74
N VAL A 311 -17.64 -1.29 2.48
CA VAL A 311 -17.03 -2.30 1.60
C VAL A 311 -16.70 -1.71 0.23
N SER A 312 -17.59 -0.90 -0.34
CA SER A 312 -17.35 -0.23 -1.63
C SER A 312 -16.10 0.65 -1.63
N THR A 313 -15.79 1.30 -0.50
CA THR A 313 -14.59 2.15 -0.37
C THR A 313 -13.34 1.29 -0.43
N LEU A 314 -13.29 0.19 0.33
CA LEU A 314 -12.16 -0.73 0.29
C LEU A 314 -11.99 -1.36 -1.10
N MET A 315 -13.08 -1.77 -1.74
CA MET A 315 -13.04 -2.29 -3.11
C MET A 315 -12.53 -1.24 -4.12
N THR A 316 -12.89 0.03 -3.94
CA THR A 316 -12.39 1.12 -4.81
C THR A 316 -10.88 1.30 -4.65
N ILE A 317 -10.37 1.21 -3.42
CA ILE A 317 -8.92 1.28 -3.14
C ILE A 317 -8.19 0.06 -3.74
N ALA A 318 -8.75 -1.13 -3.56
CA ALA A 318 -8.16 -2.37 -4.04
C ALA A 318 -8.09 -2.43 -5.57
N TYR A 319 -9.17 -2.07 -6.24
CA TYR A 319 -9.38 -2.42 -7.65
C TYR A 319 -9.59 -1.23 -8.59
N GLY A 320 -9.67 -0.02 -8.05
CA GLY A 320 -9.96 1.19 -8.80
C GLY A 320 -11.45 1.35 -9.16
N PRO A 321 -11.94 2.59 -9.31
CA PRO A 321 -13.35 2.87 -9.61
C PRO A 321 -13.78 2.27 -10.95
N ALA A 322 -12.92 2.31 -11.97
CA ALA A 322 -13.24 1.80 -13.31
C ALA A 322 -13.63 0.30 -13.32
N LYS A 323 -12.96 -0.52 -12.51
CA LYS A 323 -13.28 -1.96 -12.42
C LYS A 323 -14.61 -2.21 -11.69
N LEU A 324 -14.92 -1.38 -10.68
CA LEU A 324 -16.20 -1.42 -9.99
C LEU A 324 -17.35 -1.00 -10.91
N ASP A 325 -17.15 0.02 -11.74
CA ASP A 325 -18.15 0.49 -12.70
C ASP A 325 -18.44 -0.56 -13.78
N ARG A 326 -17.40 -1.23 -14.31
CA ARG A 326 -17.58 -2.38 -15.23
C ARG A 326 -18.39 -3.51 -14.59
N ALA A 327 -18.15 -3.80 -13.31
CA ALA A 327 -18.89 -4.82 -12.56
C ALA A 327 -20.38 -4.47 -12.33
N GLU A 328 -20.79 -3.20 -12.50
CA GLU A 328 -22.22 -2.84 -12.48
C GLU A 328 -22.95 -3.39 -13.70
N GLY A 329 -22.35 -3.30 -14.89
CA GLY A 329 -22.94 -3.74 -16.15
C GLY A 329 -22.74 -5.23 -16.46
N ASP A 330 -21.58 -5.80 -16.08
CA ASP A 330 -21.20 -7.17 -16.44
C ASP A 330 -21.31 -8.15 -15.27
N ARG A 331 -22.16 -9.16 -15.42
CA ARG A 331 -22.39 -10.23 -14.43
C ARG A 331 -21.14 -11.06 -14.15
N ASP A 332 -20.32 -11.35 -15.15
CA ASP A 332 -19.16 -12.23 -14.99
C ASP A 332 -17.98 -11.48 -14.40
N THR A 333 -17.75 -10.23 -14.81
CA THR A 333 -16.83 -9.31 -14.11
C THR A 333 -17.24 -9.15 -12.64
N ARG A 334 -18.53 -8.97 -12.36
CA ARG A 334 -19.05 -8.87 -10.98
C ARG A 334 -18.77 -10.11 -10.14
N LYS A 335 -19.07 -11.31 -10.67
CA LYS A 335 -18.83 -12.58 -9.97
C LYS A 335 -17.34 -12.76 -9.66
N ARG A 336 -16.47 -12.50 -10.64
CA ARG A 336 -15.01 -12.58 -10.47
C ARG A 336 -14.53 -11.61 -9.41
N LEU A 337 -14.97 -10.35 -9.48
CA LEU A 337 -14.57 -9.33 -8.52
C LEU A 337 -14.99 -9.65 -7.08
N ILE A 338 -16.20 -10.19 -6.87
CA ILE A 338 -16.63 -10.64 -5.54
C ILE A 338 -15.71 -11.74 -5.03
N ARG A 339 -15.43 -12.78 -5.83
CA ARG A 339 -14.56 -13.89 -5.41
C ARG A 339 -13.14 -13.40 -5.07
N THR A 340 -12.56 -12.55 -5.92
CA THR A 340 -11.25 -11.96 -5.66
C THR A 340 -11.25 -11.14 -4.38
N PHE A 341 -12.28 -10.31 -4.16
CA PHE A 341 -12.39 -9.51 -2.94
C PHE A 341 -12.52 -10.35 -1.67
N GLU A 342 -13.33 -11.41 -1.71
CA GLU A 342 -13.50 -12.30 -0.56
C GLU A 342 -12.23 -13.07 -0.24
N ARG A 343 -11.46 -13.47 -1.25
CA ARG A 343 -10.15 -14.10 -1.08
C ARG A 343 -9.10 -13.10 -0.58
N ASP A 344 -9.11 -11.87 -1.09
CA ASP A 344 -8.21 -10.82 -0.63
C ASP A 344 -8.45 -10.47 0.85
N LEU A 345 -9.72 -10.46 1.30
CA LEU A 345 -10.06 -10.29 2.72
C LEU A 345 -9.61 -11.48 3.58
N GLU A 346 -9.70 -12.70 3.06
CA GLU A 346 -9.22 -13.91 3.75
C GLU A 346 -7.72 -13.83 4.04
N LEU A 347 -6.93 -13.46 3.03
CA LEU A 347 -5.48 -13.29 3.17
C LEU A 347 -5.10 -12.20 4.18
N LEU A 348 -5.89 -11.13 4.28
CA LEU A 348 -5.70 -10.11 5.33
C LEU A 348 -5.99 -10.70 6.73
N ALA A 349 -7.06 -11.48 6.87
CA ALA A 349 -7.41 -12.12 8.13
C ALA A 349 -6.36 -13.16 8.55
N GLU A 350 -5.88 -13.99 7.62
CA GLU A 350 -4.77 -14.94 7.83
C GLU A 350 -3.49 -14.24 8.31
N ALA A 351 -3.27 -12.99 7.90
CA ALA A 351 -2.14 -12.16 8.32
C ALA A 351 -2.40 -11.36 9.62
N GLY A 352 -3.47 -11.68 10.34
CA GLY A 352 -3.81 -11.04 11.61
C GLY A 352 -4.59 -9.72 11.49
N LEU A 353 -4.96 -9.29 10.29
CA LEU A 353 -5.84 -8.13 10.04
C LEU A 353 -7.27 -8.58 9.78
N THR A 354 -7.95 -9.02 10.84
CA THR A 354 -9.28 -9.61 10.74
C THR A 354 -10.36 -8.53 10.59
N PRO A 355 -11.18 -8.56 9.52
CA PRO A 355 -12.28 -7.61 9.34
C PRO A 355 -13.40 -7.87 10.36
N GLN A 356 -13.89 -6.81 10.99
CA GLN A 356 -15.06 -6.86 11.86
C GLN A 356 -16.31 -6.47 11.06
N PHE A 357 -17.19 -7.42 10.79
CA PHE A 357 -18.37 -7.21 9.95
C PHE A 357 -19.51 -6.53 10.74
N ASP A 358 -20.09 -5.45 10.23
CA ASP A 358 -21.29 -4.84 10.83
C ASP A 358 -22.49 -5.80 10.65
N PRO A 359 -23.07 -6.36 11.73
CA PRO A 359 -24.16 -7.32 11.59
C PRO A 359 -25.41 -6.73 10.91
N LYS A 360 -25.62 -5.41 11.00
CA LYS A 360 -26.79 -4.75 10.42
C LYS A 360 -26.69 -4.59 8.90
N THR A 361 -25.52 -4.21 8.40
CA THR A 361 -25.32 -3.91 6.97
C THR A 361 -24.55 -5.00 6.23
N TYR A 362 -23.82 -5.84 6.96
CA TYR A 362 -23.05 -6.99 6.50
C TYR A 362 -23.45 -8.29 7.25
N PRO A 363 -24.70 -8.76 7.11
CA PRO A 363 -25.18 -9.99 7.74
C PRO A 363 -24.52 -11.26 7.17
N LEU A 364 -24.65 -12.38 7.90
CA LEU A 364 -23.99 -13.66 7.61
C LEU A 364 -24.22 -14.17 6.18
N ASP A 365 -25.42 -14.03 5.63
CA ASP A 365 -25.79 -14.57 4.31
C ASP A 365 -24.97 -13.99 3.14
N ILE A 366 -24.49 -12.75 3.24
CA ILE A 366 -23.63 -12.10 2.24
C ILE A 366 -22.14 -12.11 2.59
N ARG A 367 -21.73 -12.63 3.76
CA ARG A 367 -20.33 -12.75 4.16
C ARG A 367 -19.56 -13.80 3.33
N PRO A 368 -18.22 -13.68 3.26
CA PRO A 368 -17.36 -14.73 2.71
C PRO A 368 -17.56 -16.05 3.46
N LEU A 369 -17.39 -17.19 2.77
CA LEU A 369 -17.57 -18.51 3.38
C LEU A 369 -16.65 -18.73 4.59
N TRP A 370 -15.36 -18.38 4.47
CA TRP A 370 -14.40 -18.50 5.57
C TRP A 370 -14.84 -17.76 6.84
N ALA A 371 -15.46 -16.59 6.68
CA ALA A 371 -15.96 -15.80 7.80
C ALA A 371 -17.25 -16.36 8.42
N LYS A 372 -18.04 -17.10 7.62
CA LYS A 372 -19.21 -17.85 8.15
C LYS A 372 -18.73 -19.04 8.99
N LEU A 373 -17.71 -19.75 8.52
CA LEU A 373 -17.15 -20.92 9.21
C LEU A 373 -16.50 -20.54 10.55
N GLN A 374 -15.80 -19.41 10.62
CA GLN A 374 -15.23 -18.89 11.87
C GLN A 374 -16.28 -18.40 12.88
N ALA A 375 -17.52 -18.17 12.45
CA ALA A 375 -18.60 -17.73 13.33
C ALA A 375 -19.34 -18.92 14.00
N LEU A 376 -18.93 -20.15 13.70
CA LEU A 376 -19.47 -21.36 14.31
C LEU A 376 -18.91 -21.54 15.73
N PRO A 377 -19.71 -21.94 16.73
CA PRO A 377 -19.20 -22.27 18.06
C PRO A 377 -18.23 -23.46 18.00
N ASP A 378 -17.16 -23.42 18.79
CA ASP A 378 -16.19 -24.52 18.94
C ASP A 378 -16.71 -25.68 19.84
N ASP A 379 -18.00 -25.72 20.18
CA ASP A 379 -18.56 -26.66 21.17
C ASP A 379 -18.42 -28.15 20.77
N ASP A 380 -18.19 -29.00 21.78
CA ASP A 380 -17.92 -30.45 21.73
C ASP A 380 -19.08 -31.32 21.17
N ASP A 381 -20.21 -30.74 20.76
CA ASP A 381 -21.30 -31.44 20.07
C ASP A 381 -21.68 -30.76 18.75
N PRO A 382 -20.95 -31.07 17.65
CA PRO A 382 -21.26 -30.61 16.31
C PRO A 382 -22.71 -30.94 15.90
N GLY A 383 -23.27 -32.04 16.42
CA GLY A 383 -24.59 -32.54 16.05
C GLY A 383 -25.72 -31.57 16.42
N SER A 384 -25.62 -30.90 17.56
CA SER A 384 -26.64 -29.96 18.06
C SER A 384 -26.78 -28.69 17.19
N PHE A 385 -25.67 -28.17 16.66
CA PHE A 385 -25.65 -27.03 15.73
C PHE A 385 -26.30 -27.39 14.39
N TRP A 386 -25.93 -28.55 13.81
CA TRP A 386 -26.51 -29.01 12.55
C TRP A 386 -27.99 -29.40 12.69
N MET A 387 -28.40 -29.95 13.83
CA MET A 387 -29.79 -30.33 14.08
C MET A 387 -30.71 -29.10 14.27
N SER A 388 -30.26 -28.07 14.99
CA SER A 388 -31.04 -26.83 15.21
C SER A 388 -31.14 -25.94 13.96
N GLN A 389 -30.18 -26.01 13.04
CA GLN A 389 -30.18 -25.26 11.77
C GLN A 389 -30.96 -25.97 10.64
N SER A 390 -31.25 -27.26 10.77
CA SER A 390 -31.89 -28.07 9.72
C SER A 390 -33.34 -27.66 9.39
N GLU A 391 -34.03 -26.99 10.31
CA GLU A 391 -35.41 -26.52 10.10
C GLU A 391 -35.50 -25.10 9.52
N SER A 392 -34.43 -24.28 9.56
CA SER A 392 -34.49 -22.87 9.12
C SER A 392 -33.35 -22.33 8.27
N ASP A 393 -32.17 -22.96 8.19
CA ASP A 393 -31.01 -22.40 7.49
C ASP A 393 -30.22 -23.48 6.69
N ARG A 394 -30.67 -23.75 5.46
CA ARG A 394 -29.80 -24.30 4.39
C ARG A 394 -28.75 -23.26 3.91
N ALA A 395 -28.69 -22.08 4.53
CA ALA A 395 -28.00 -20.88 4.04
C ALA A 395 -26.46 -20.90 4.11
N LEU A 396 -25.85 -21.82 4.86
CA LEU A 396 -24.39 -21.90 5.00
C LEU A 396 -23.72 -22.28 3.67
N LEU A 397 -24.31 -23.23 2.94
CA LEU A 397 -23.82 -23.74 1.64
C LEU A 397 -24.65 -23.26 0.44
N ASP A 398 -25.73 -22.50 0.68
CA ASP A 398 -26.57 -21.99 -0.40
C ASP A 398 -25.85 -21.00 -1.32
N PHE A 399 -26.34 -20.94 -2.55
CA PHE A 399 -25.91 -19.97 -3.55
C PHE A 399 -25.99 -18.54 -2.98
N ALA A 400 -24.98 -17.73 -3.31
CA ALA A 400 -24.95 -16.32 -2.93
C ALA A 400 -26.32 -15.63 -3.19
N PRO A 401 -26.88 -14.91 -2.20
CA PRO A 401 -28.24 -14.41 -2.29
C PRO A 401 -28.41 -13.44 -3.47
N ARG A 402 -29.63 -13.38 -4.01
CA ARG A 402 -29.96 -12.42 -5.08
C ARG A 402 -29.63 -11.00 -4.62
N GLY A 403 -28.94 -10.26 -5.48
CA GLY A 403 -28.54 -8.88 -5.16
C GLY A 403 -27.35 -8.75 -4.20
N LYS A 404 -26.58 -9.83 -3.91
CA LYS A 404 -25.37 -9.79 -3.06
C LYS A 404 -24.47 -8.58 -3.37
N TRP A 405 -24.20 -8.29 -4.65
CA TRP A 405 -23.40 -7.13 -5.06
C TRP A 405 -23.92 -5.78 -4.53
N LYS A 406 -25.21 -5.49 -4.74
CA LYS A 406 -25.83 -4.24 -4.28
C LYS A 406 -25.81 -4.13 -2.76
N ARG A 407 -25.95 -5.26 -2.07
CA ARG A 407 -25.88 -5.34 -0.61
C ARG A 407 -24.44 -5.14 -0.12
N LEU A 408 -23.46 -5.82 -0.71
CA LEU A 408 -22.03 -5.66 -0.42
C LEU A 408 -21.60 -4.21 -0.59
N LYS A 409 -21.95 -3.51 -1.67
CA LYS A 409 -21.59 -2.10 -1.83
C LYS A 409 -22.11 -1.18 -0.72
N LYS A 410 -23.22 -1.54 -0.06
CA LYS A 410 -23.81 -0.79 1.05
C LYS A 410 -23.33 -1.29 2.42
N ALA A 411 -22.75 -2.48 2.46
CA ALA A 411 -22.25 -3.12 3.67
C ALA A 411 -21.06 -2.36 4.26
N ARG A 412 -20.87 -2.54 5.57
CA ARG A 412 -19.81 -1.88 6.33
C ARG A 412 -19.01 -2.89 7.15
N PHE A 413 -17.75 -2.58 7.33
CA PHE A 413 -16.92 -3.10 8.41
C PHE A 413 -17.04 -2.14 9.59
N CYS A 414 -17.15 -2.65 10.81
CA CYS A 414 -17.01 -1.87 12.04
C CYS A 414 -15.55 -1.39 12.22
N GLY A 415 -14.60 -2.23 11.83
CA GLY A 415 -13.18 -1.97 11.89
C GLY A 415 -12.38 -3.20 11.45
N PHE A 416 -11.07 -3.18 11.72
CA PHE A 416 -10.19 -4.33 11.59
C PHE A 416 -9.47 -4.50 12.93
N SER A 417 -9.46 -5.72 13.47
CA SER A 417 -8.66 -6.05 14.65
C SER A 417 -7.32 -6.61 14.22
N SER A 418 -6.25 -6.10 14.83
CA SER A 418 -4.96 -6.77 14.86
C SER A 418 -5.00 -7.79 16.01
N SER A 419 -5.08 -9.08 15.71
CA SER A 419 -4.82 -10.09 16.74
C SER A 419 -3.32 -10.18 16.98
N PRO A 420 -2.82 -10.21 18.22
CA PRO A 420 -1.44 -10.60 18.46
C PRO A 420 -1.29 -12.04 17.98
N VAL A 421 -0.44 -12.26 16.98
CA VAL A 421 -0.11 -13.60 16.49
C VAL A 421 0.56 -14.33 17.65
N THR A 422 -0.20 -15.19 18.32
CA THR A 422 0.35 -16.08 19.33
C THR A 422 1.01 -17.21 18.55
N HIS A 423 2.31 -17.09 18.29
CA HIS A 423 3.08 -18.23 17.81
C HIS A 423 3.08 -19.28 18.93
N GLN A 424 2.37 -20.39 18.71
CA GLN A 424 2.63 -21.64 19.40
C GLN A 424 3.80 -22.35 18.75
#